data_AF-A0A0R1JZU1-F1
#
_entry.id   AF-A0A0R1JZU1-F1
#
_cell.length_a   1.000
_cell.length_b   1.000
_cell.length_c   1.000
_cell.angle_alpha   90.00
_cell.angle_beta   90.00
_cell.angle_gamma   90.00
#
_symmetry.space_group_name_H-M   'P 1'
#
loop_
_entity.id
_entity.type
_entity.pdbx_description
1 polymer ?
#
loop_
_entity_poly.entity_id
_entity_poly.type
_entity_poly.pdbx_seq_one_letter_code
_entity_poly.pdbx_strand_id
1 'polypeptide(L)'
;MQKTITLVLAGLGLGLGGLAVTTVPGHAIQTKTSFKNIVYNDSHAYYKYRDVAYHAKHPKQNAYIWNDTHTKKLYNLKHYRNYTWFLTATGSYKGSHKWIQVTNTPGTKTGWIYRPQLVNGFNPKGYQIVRRRFKQPEYAGDYFHVKSATKNAYLWNWTHTKKLLNLKTVTNQSLYRSNSVQVRHNGKTQWYYYVRAQKNGKSVFGYAASSALVTGKTPNHLGRNLLFPDDFVTTKDYLQYLNHSKYQKLARSIIKLFPNTPVDLGLSRIAAFNYATNDTWDEDAPEKVSTKGYTHIVSFDSVATYLMKHPNQTNAQKLKAIKRLLAQQGYPQSKRNRLGNYQLGIYVINNLMGGRTDEDGSVHKGNWYGLVIAKTD
;
A
#
# COMPACT_ATOMS: atom_id res chain seq x y z
N MET A 1 22.38 17.07 -31.78
CA MET A 1 23.27 16.64 -30.67
C MET A 1 22.49 15.75 -29.72
N GLN A 2 22.50 14.44 -29.96
CA GLN A 2 21.93 13.44 -29.05
C GLN A 2 22.94 13.17 -27.92
N LYS A 3 22.52 13.37 -26.67
CA LYS A 3 23.30 12.98 -25.49
C LYS A 3 22.90 11.56 -25.10
N THR A 4 23.80 10.62 -25.34
CA THR A 4 23.70 9.23 -24.89
C THR A 4 23.89 9.17 -23.37
N ILE A 5 22.84 8.80 -22.64
CA ILE A 5 22.94 8.45 -21.21
C ILE A 5 23.24 6.96 -21.13
N THR A 6 24.49 6.63 -20.78
CA THR A 6 24.91 5.27 -20.46
C THR A 6 24.34 4.86 -19.11
N LEU A 7 23.29 4.03 -19.11
CA LEU A 7 22.75 3.42 -17.91
C LEU A 7 23.60 2.20 -17.53
N VAL A 8 24.41 2.31 -16.49
CA VAL A 8 25.11 1.16 -15.89
C VAL A 8 24.07 0.29 -15.15
N LEU A 9 23.67 -0.81 -15.79
CA LEU A 9 22.82 -1.85 -15.21
C LEU A 9 23.59 -2.63 -14.12
N ALA A 10 23.45 -2.17 -12.87
CA ALA A 10 23.81 -2.97 -11.70
C ALA A 10 22.68 -3.97 -11.41
N GLY A 11 22.97 -5.26 -11.67
CA GLY A 11 22.26 -6.47 -11.24
C GLY A 11 20.90 -6.30 -10.56
N LEU A 12 19.83 -6.22 -11.36
CA LEU A 12 18.47 -6.50 -10.94
C LEU A 12 18.21 -8.00 -11.10
N GLY A 13 18.22 -8.73 -9.98
CA GLY A 13 17.59 -10.04 -9.89
C GLY A 13 16.08 -9.85 -10.02
N LEU A 14 15.56 -10.05 -11.23
CA LEU A 14 14.13 -10.03 -11.53
C LEU A 14 13.46 -11.20 -10.81
N GLY A 15 12.49 -10.86 -9.96
CA GLY A 15 11.49 -11.77 -9.43
C GLY A 15 10.16 -11.02 -9.45
N LEU A 16 9.60 -10.83 -10.64
CA LEU A 16 8.22 -10.37 -10.83
C LEU A 16 7.42 -11.50 -11.47
N GLY A 17 6.26 -11.77 -10.88
CA GLY A 17 5.24 -12.67 -11.41
C GLY A 17 4.73 -12.20 -12.77
N GLY A 18 4.28 -13.17 -13.57
CA GLY A 18 4.13 -13.04 -15.01
C GLY A 18 3.01 -12.15 -15.52
N LEU A 19 3.22 -11.68 -16.75
CA LEU A 19 2.23 -11.41 -17.79
C LEU A 19 2.91 -11.72 -19.14
N ALA A 20 2.08 -11.99 -20.15
CA ALA A 20 2.36 -12.77 -21.35
C ALA A 20 3.49 -12.26 -22.28
N VAL A 21 3.93 -13.21 -23.12
CA VAL A 21 5.05 -13.23 -24.06
C VAL A 21 4.89 -12.22 -25.21
N THR A 22 5.96 -11.48 -25.51
CA THR A 22 6.43 -11.26 -26.90
C THR A 22 7.95 -11.40 -26.92
N THR A 23 8.44 -12.40 -27.64
CA THR A 23 9.86 -12.77 -27.77
C THR A 23 10.63 -11.73 -28.58
N VAL A 24 11.63 -11.10 -27.96
CA VAL A 24 12.76 -10.50 -28.67
C VAL A 24 13.97 -11.40 -28.40
N PRO A 25 14.73 -11.86 -29.41
CA PRO A 25 15.90 -12.71 -29.20
C PRO A 25 17.05 -11.84 -28.65
N GLY A 26 17.03 -11.62 -27.34
CA GLY A 26 18.15 -11.03 -26.60
C GLY A 26 19.22 -12.09 -26.39
N HIS A 27 20.43 -11.84 -26.88
CA HIS A 27 21.61 -12.67 -26.66
C HIS A 27 21.77 -12.90 -25.15
N ALA A 28 21.56 -14.14 -24.71
CA ALA A 28 21.72 -14.51 -23.32
C ALA A 28 23.19 -14.31 -22.92
N ILE A 29 23.45 -13.32 -22.07
CA ILE A 29 24.75 -13.18 -21.40
C ILE A 29 24.92 -14.45 -20.56
N GLN A 30 25.70 -15.40 -21.06
CA GLN A 30 26.04 -16.61 -20.33
C GLN A 30 26.91 -16.16 -19.14
N THR A 31 26.32 -16.07 -17.96
CA THR A 31 27.03 -15.70 -16.74
C THR A 31 28.12 -16.75 -16.49
N LYS A 32 29.39 -16.31 -16.58
CA LYS A 32 30.55 -17.17 -16.35
C LYS A 32 30.48 -17.76 -14.94
N THR A 33 30.30 -19.07 -14.86
CA THR A 33 30.24 -19.82 -13.60
C THR A 33 31.34 -20.89 -13.58
N SER A 34 31.92 -21.10 -12.40
CA SER A 34 32.88 -22.18 -12.14
C SER A 34 32.19 -23.49 -11.78
N PHE A 35 30.88 -23.46 -11.54
CA PHE A 35 30.06 -24.63 -11.20
C PHE A 35 29.55 -25.32 -12.48
N LYS A 36 29.51 -26.66 -12.46
CA LYS A 36 29.06 -27.51 -13.57
C LYS A 36 27.82 -28.30 -13.17
N ASN A 37 27.15 -28.91 -14.14
CA ASN A 37 25.96 -29.77 -13.93
C ASN A 37 24.89 -29.10 -13.06
N ILE A 38 24.61 -27.83 -13.36
CA ILE A 38 23.69 -27.01 -12.55
C ILE A 38 22.26 -27.46 -12.82
N VAL A 39 21.55 -27.79 -11.74
CA VAL A 39 20.11 -28.12 -11.77
C VAL A 39 19.38 -27.14 -10.87
N TYR A 40 18.49 -26.34 -11.45
CA TYR A 40 17.71 -25.33 -10.73
C TYR A 40 16.51 -25.94 -10.00
N ASN A 41 16.09 -25.28 -8.94
CA ASN A 41 14.94 -25.64 -8.12
C ASN A 41 14.12 -24.40 -7.77
N ASP A 42 12.90 -24.35 -8.32
CA ASP A 42 12.01 -23.19 -8.17
C ASP A 42 11.14 -23.26 -6.91
N SER A 43 11.30 -24.26 -6.05
CA SER A 43 10.49 -24.43 -4.84
C SER A 43 10.52 -23.19 -3.95
N HIS A 44 11.65 -22.48 -3.88
CA HIS A 44 11.72 -21.20 -3.16
C HIS A 44 10.87 -20.11 -3.81
N ALA A 45 10.92 -19.98 -5.15
CA ALA A 45 10.14 -19.02 -5.91
C ALA A 45 8.63 -19.29 -5.79
N TYR A 46 8.23 -20.57 -5.76
CA TYR A 46 6.86 -21.02 -5.52
C TYR A 46 6.49 -21.18 -4.03
N TYR A 47 7.32 -20.66 -3.11
CA TYR A 47 7.06 -20.63 -1.67
C TYR A 47 6.88 -22.01 -1.00
N LYS A 48 7.40 -23.07 -1.60
CA LYS A 48 7.51 -24.44 -1.06
C LYS A 48 8.72 -24.56 -0.12
N TYR A 49 8.75 -23.71 0.90
CA TYR A 49 9.94 -23.51 1.75
C TYR A 49 10.40 -24.75 2.52
N ARG A 50 9.47 -25.63 2.91
CA ARG A 50 9.79 -26.84 3.68
C ARG A 50 10.76 -27.76 2.93
N ASP A 51 10.63 -27.85 1.61
CA ASP A 51 11.30 -28.86 0.80
C ASP A 51 12.76 -28.47 0.49
N VAL A 52 13.09 -27.19 0.68
CA VAL A 52 14.38 -26.60 0.30
C VAL A 52 15.05 -25.84 1.45
N ALA A 53 14.57 -25.96 2.68
CA ALA A 53 15.13 -25.27 3.83
C ALA A 53 16.44 -25.92 4.33
N TYR A 54 17.42 -25.09 4.66
CA TYR A 54 18.69 -25.47 5.27
C TYR A 54 19.11 -24.46 6.34
N HIS A 55 19.92 -24.89 7.29
CA HIS A 55 20.57 -23.99 8.25
C HIS A 55 22.02 -24.42 8.53
N ALA A 56 22.81 -23.52 9.12
CA ALA A 56 24.21 -23.77 9.41
C ALA A 56 24.38 -24.96 10.38
N LYS A 57 25.19 -25.96 10.00
CA LYS A 57 25.51 -27.11 10.86
C LYS A 57 26.23 -26.69 12.13
N HIS A 58 27.19 -25.78 12.01
CA HIS A 58 27.97 -25.23 13.12
C HIS A 58 27.87 -23.70 13.10
N PRO A 59 26.86 -23.09 13.73
CA PRO A 59 26.55 -21.65 13.59
C PRO A 59 27.62 -20.71 14.16
N LYS A 60 28.61 -21.23 14.90
CA LYS A 60 29.75 -20.46 15.40
C LYS A 60 31.01 -20.60 14.53
N GLN A 61 31.06 -21.59 13.64
CA GLN A 61 32.21 -21.85 12.77
C GLN A 61 32.07 -21.12 11.43
N ASN A 62 33.21 -20.90 10.76
CA ASN A 62 33.22 -20.30 9.43
C ASN A 62 32.64 -21.29 8.40
N ALA A 63 31.59 -20.88 7.71
CA ALA A 63 31.09 -21.52 6.50
C ALA A 63 30.73 -20.41 5.52
N TYR A 64 31.18 -20.52 4.27
CA TYR A 64 31.12 -19.41 3.32
C TYR A 64 30.19 -19.72 2.15
N ILE A 65 29.37 -18.74 1.82
CA ILE A 65 28.68 -18.64 0.54
C ILE A 65 29.60 -17.90 -0.43
N TRP A 66 29.80 -18.48 -1.59
CA TRP A 66 30.70 -18.01 -2.64
C TRP A 66 29.91 -17.46 -3.83
N ASN A 67 30.55 -16.58 -4.61
CA ASN A 67 30.04 -16.16 -5.91
C ASN A 67 30.11 -17.29 -6.95
N ASP A 68 29.48 -17.08 -8.11
CA ASP A 68 29.39 -18.10 -9.18
C ASP A 68 30.75 -18.52 -9.76
N THR A 69 31.77 -17.66 -9.70
CA THR A 69 33.12 -18.01 -10.15
C THR A 69 33.99 -18.64 -9.06
N HIS A 70 33.46 -18.78 -7.83
CA HIS A 70 34.20 -19.27 -6.66
C HIS A 70 35.52 -18.51 -6.40
N THR A 71 35.57 -17.21 -6.73
CA THR A 71 36.73 -16.34 -6.46
C THR A 71 36.54 -15.46 -5.23
N LYS A 72 35.30 -15.27 -4.78
CA LYS A 72 34.95 -14.34 -3.68
C LYS A 72 34.02 -14.99 -2.67
N LYS A 73 34.39 -14.89 -1.39
CA LYS A 73 33.51 -15.18 -0.25
C LYS A 73 32.51 -14.03 -0.12
N LEU A 74 31.22 -14.30 -0.36
CA LEU A 74 30.16 -13.30 -0.26
C LEU A 74 29.66 -13.16 1.16
N TYR A 75 29.36 -14.28 1.81
CA TYR A 75 28.74 -14.29 3.13
C TYR A 75 29.34 -15.39 4.00
N ASN A 76 29.52 -15.11 5.29
CA ASN A 76 29.92 -16.12 6.26
C ASN A 76 28.75 -16.41 7.21
N LEU A 77 28.32 -17.67 7.26
CA LEU A 77 27.15 -18.13 8.01
C LEU A 77 27.25 -17.84 9.51
N LYS A 78 28.45 -17.69 10.07
CA LYS A 78 28.63 -17.32 11.49
C LYS A 78 28.01 -15.97 11.86
N HIS A 79 27.79 -15.08 10.89
CA HIS A 79 27.13 -13.78 11.06
C HIS A 79 25.61 -13.84 10.83
N TYR A 80 25.09 -15.00 10.41
CA TYR A 80 23.69 -15.22 10.07
C TYR A 80 23.13 -16.44 10.83
N ARG A 81 23.45 -16.51 12.13
CA ARG A 81 23.22 -17.70 12.98
C ARG A 81 21.77 -18.17 13.06
N ASN A 82 20.83 -17.26 12.80
CA ASN A 82 19.38 -17.49 12.92
C ASN A 82 18.70 -17.58 11.54
N TYR A 83 19.46 -17.56 10.45
CA TYR A 83 18.88 -17.64 9.10
C TYR A 83 18.56 -19.09 8.77
N THR A 84 17.44 -19.26 8.08
CA THR A 84 17.21 -20.39 7.18
C THR A 84 17.62 -19.94 5.77
N TRP A 85 18.35 -20.80 5.09
CA TRP A 85 18.77 -20.66 3.70
C TRP A 85 17.94 -21.62 2.84
N PHE A 86 17.54 -21.20 1.65
CA PHE A 86 16.70 -21.97 0.76
C PHE A 86 17.48 -22.37 -0.48
N LEU A 87 17.51 -23.67 -0.77
CA LEU A 87 18.15 -24.20 -1.97
C LEU A 87 17.45 -23.69 -3.23
N THR A 88 18.24 -23.19 -4.18
CA THR A 88 17.80 -22.70 -5.50
C THR A 88 18.43 -23.49 -6.64
N ALA A 89 19.57 -24.14 -6.41
CA ALA A 89 20.18 -25.04 -7.38
C ALA A 89 21.13 -26.05 -6.73
N THR A 90 21.42 -27.14 -7.42
CA THR A 90 22.55 -28.05 -7.14
C THR A 90 23.58 -27.93 -8.25
N GLY A 91 24.84 -28.28 -7.96
CA GLY A 91 25.90 -28.29 -8.97
C GLY A 91 27.17 -28.97 -8.48
N SER A 92 28.17 -29.03 -9.35
CA SER A 92 29.48 -29.59 -9.04
C SER A 92 30.60 -28.57 -9.18
N TYR A 93 31.60 -28.66 -8.31
CA TYR A 93 32.81 -27.84 -8.36
C TYR A 93 34.01 -28.66 -7.91
N LYS A 94 35.11 -28.59 -8.69
CA LYS A 94 36.35 -29.38 -8.51
C LYS A 94 36.06 -30.86 -8.23
N GLY A 95 35.21 -31.47 -9.07
CA GLY A 95 34.83 -32.89 -8.98
C GLY A 95 33.80 -33.24 -7.88
N SER A 96 33.47 -32.32 -6.98
CA SER A 96 32.49 -32.57 -5.91
C SER A 96 31.07 -32.19 -6.34
N HIS A 97 30.13 -33.13 -6.23
CA HIS A 97 28.68 -32.93 -6.50
C HIS A 97 27.89 -32.41 -5.28
N LYS A 98 28.60 -32.00 -4.22
CA LYS A 98 27.99 -31.59 -2.94
C LYS A 98 27.81 -30.08 -2.83
N TRP A 99 27.81 -29.35 -3.94
CA TRP A 99 27.61 -27.90 -3.93
C TRP A 99 26.15 -27.56 -4.22
N ILE A 100 25.63 -26.60 -3.47
CA ILE A 100 24.28 -26.08 -3.67
C ILE A 100 24.30 -24.56 -3.70
N GLN A 101 23.47 -23.98 -4.53
CA GLN A 101 23.17 -22.56 -4.48
C GLN A 101 22.03 -22.35 -3.49
N VAL A 102 22.17 -21.36 -2.61
CA VAL A 102 21.17 -21.02 -1.61
C VAL A 102 20.87 -19.53 -1.60
N THR A 103 19.66 -19.17 -1.15
CA THR A 103 19.25 -17.79 -0.92
C THR A 103 18.57 -17.59 0.44
N ASN A 104 18.47 -16.36 0.92
CA ASN A 104 17.65 -16.00 2.09
C ASN A 104 16.20 -15.68 1.68
N THR A 105 15.27 -15.54 2.63
CA THR A 105 13.84 -15.34 2.34
C THR A 105 13.51 -14.20 1.36
N PRO A 106 14.16 -13.02 1.42
CA PRO A 106 13.91 -11.94 0.46
C PRO A 106 14.65 -12.09 -0.87
N GLY A 107 15.47 -13.13 -1.07
CA GLY A 107 16.26 -13.30 -2.30
C GLY A 107 17.49 -12.39 -2.43
N THR A 108 17.86 -11.65 -1.37
CA THR A 108 18.90 -10.60 -1.41
C THR A 108 20.32 -11.10 -1.12
N LYS A 109 20.46 -12.36 -0.70
CA LYS A 109 21.75 -12.99 -0.42
C LYS A 109 21.76 -14.36 -1.07
N THR A 110 22.40 -14.46 -2.23
CA THR A 110 22.44 -15.69 -3.03
C THR A 110 23.89 -16.09 -3.31
N GLY A 111 24.15 -17.39 -3.38
CA GLY A 111 25.43 -17.92 -3.84
C GLY A 111 25.62 -19.39 -3.48
N TRP A 112 26.82 -19.90 -3.72
CA TRP A 112 27.14 -21.33 -3.63
C TRP A 112 27.80 -21.71 -2.32
N ILE A 113 27.42 -22.84 -1.75
CA ILE A 113 27.99 -23.37 -0.51
C ILE A 113 28.14 -24.89 -0.57
N TYR A 114 29.16 -25.39 0.12
CA TYR A 114 29.39 -26.81 0.28
C TYR A 114 28.35 -27.41 1.23
N ARG A 115 27.43 -28.22 0.70
CA ARG A 115 26.24 -28.76 1.40
C ARG A 115 26.54 -29.39 2.76
N PRO A 116 27.65 -30.13 3.00
CA PRO A 116 27.97 -30.68 4.31
C PRO A 116 28.16 -29.65 5.44
N GLN A 117 28.29 -28.35 5.12
CA GLN A 117 28.29 -27.27 6.11
C GLN A 117 26.88 -26.89 6.59
N LEU A 118 25.84 -27.52 6.02
CA LEU A 118 24.44 -27.27 6.29
C LEU A 118 23.73 -28.50 6.84
N VAL A 119 22.61 -28.28 7.51
CA VAL A 119 21.65 -29.27 7.95
C VAL A 119 20.31 -28.98 7.28
N ASN A 120 19.61 -30.02 6.82
CA ASN A 120 18.30 -29.88 6.20
C ASN A 120 17.25 -29.42 7.24
N GLY A 121 16.32 -28.59 6.82
CA GLY A 121 15.24 -28.03 7.62
C GLY A 121 15.47 -26.60 8.07
N PHE A 122 14.38 -25.98 8.52
CA PHE A 122 14.39 -24.64 9.09
C PHE A 122 15.30 -24.55 10.31
N ASN A 123 15.97 -23.41 10.46
CA ASN A 123 16.75 -23.10 11.65
C ASN A 123 15.86 -23.15 12.91
N PRO A 124 16.25 -23.87 13.97
CA PRO A 124 15.45 -23.94 15.20
C PRO A 124 15.50 -22.64 16.03
N LYS A 125 16.43 -21.71 15.74
CA LYS A 125 16.62 -20.46 16.47
C LYS A 125 16.07 -19.27 15.70
N GLY A 126 15.50 -18.31 16.43
CA GLY A 126 14.95 -17.08 15.86
C GLY A 126 13.67 -17.31 15.06
N TYR A 127 13.18 -16.25 14.44
CA TYR A 127 11.91 -16.24 13.72
C TYR A 127 12.08 -16.77 12.31
N GLN A 128 11.29 -17.79 11.95
CA GLN A 128 11.38 -18.46 10.66
C GLN A 128 10.08 -18.25 9.87
N ILE A 129 10.19 -17.66 8.68
CA ILE A 129 9.08 -17.63 7.73
C ILE A 129 8.97 -19.02 7.11
N VAL A 130 7.92 -19.76 7.50
CA VAL A 130 7.71 -21.15 7.08
C VAL A 130 6.72 -21.29 5.93
N ARG A 131 5.86 -20.29 5.72
CA ARG A 131 4.95 -20.20 4.58
C ARG A 131 4.77 -18.74 4.17
N ARG A 132 4.52 -18.52 2.89
CA ARG A 132 4.13 -17.24 2.31
C ARG A 132 2.98 -17.46 1.33
N ARG A 133 1.97 -16.59 1.37
CA ARG A 133 0.73 -16.73 0.59
C ARG A 133 0.30 -15.39 0.00
N PHE A 134 -0.24 -15.45 -1.22
CA PHE A 134 -0.62 -14.30 -2.04
C PHE A 134 -2.05 -14.36 -2.59
N LYS A 135 -2.76 -15.49 -2.43
CA LYS A 135 -4.14 -15.64 -2.94
C LYS A 135 -5.02 -14.53 -2.37
N GLN A 136 -5.71 -13.81 -3.24
CA GLN A 136 -6.65 -12.75 -2.88
C GLN A 136 -8.08 -13.30 -2.80
N PRO A 137 -8.94 -12.76 -1.90
CA PRO A 137 -8.60 -11.83 -0.82
C PRO A 137 -7.95 -12.54 0.39
N GLU A 138 -8.00 -13.88 0.47
CA GLU A 138 -7.67 -14.66 1.68
C GLU A 138 -6.34 -14.27 2.38
N TYR A 139 -5.26 -14.06 1.62
CA TYR A 139 -3.92 -13.77 2.14
C TYR A 139 -3.33 -12.42 1.69
N ALA A 140 -3.99 -11.70 0.80
CA ALA A 140 -3.54 -10.43 0.23
C ALA A 140 -4.75 -9.63 -0.32
N GLY A 141 -4.58 -8.34 -0.56
CA GLY A 141 -5.59 -7.51 -1.24
C GLY A 141 -6.48 -6.70 -0.31
N ASP A 142 -6.59 -7.08 0.97
CA ASP A 142 -7.44 -6.36 1.92
C ASP A 142 -6.74 -5.22 2.66
N TYR A 143 -7.56 -4.29 3.15
CA TYR A 143 -7.15 -3.28 4.12
C TYR A 143 -7.35 -3.76 5.55
N PHE A 144 -6.44 -3.34 6.42
CA PHE A 144 -6.51 -3.53 7.86
C PHE A 144 -6.22 -2.21 8.57
N HIS A 145 -6.57 -2.11 9.84
CA HIS A 145 -6.14 -1.00 10.69
C HIS A 145 -5.67 -1.51 12.05
N VAL A 146 -4.99 -0.63 12.78
CA VAL A 146 -4.36 -0.96 14.06
C VAL A 146 -5.43 -1.18 15.13
N LYS A 147 -5.41 -2.34 15.78
CA LYS A 147 -6.43 -2.74 16.77
C LYS A 147 -6.45 -1.86 18.03
N SER A 148 -5.29 -1.36 18.46
CA SER A 148 -5.18 -0.60 19.71
C SER A 148 -4.25 0.60 19.54
N ALA A 149 -4.73 1.77 19.98
CA ALA A 149 -3.96 3.01 20.01
C ALA A 149 -3.00 3.12 21.20
N THR A 150 -3.10 2.22 22.18
CA THR A 150 -2.31 2.27 23.42
C THR A 150 -1.32 1.12 23.53
N LYS A 151 -1.70 -0.08 23.08
CA LYS A 151 -0.82 -1.26 23.12
C LYS A 151 0.28 -1.16 22.07
N ASN A 152 1.50 -1.48 22.47
CA ASN A 152 2.63 -1.55 21.54
C ASN A 152 2.46 -2.76 20.61
N ALA A 153 2.48 -2.49 19.31
CA ALA A 153 2.64 -3.49 18.26
C ALA A 153 3.58 -2.89 17.22
N TYR A 154 4.28 -3.72 16.45
CA TYR A 154 5.32 -3.20 15.55
C TYR A 154 5.24 -3.79 14.16
N LEU A 155 5.67 -2.99 13.18
CA LEU A 155 6.21 -3.53 11.93
C LEU A 155 7.61 -4.03 12.18
N TRP A 156 7.86 -5.26 11.79
CA TRP A 156 9.17 -5.90 11.93
C TRP A 156 9.80 -6.14 10.57
N ASN A 157 11.12 -6.16 10.54
CA ASN A 157 11.84 -6.74 9.41
C ASN A 157 11.60 -8.26 9.33
N TRP A 158 11.94 -8.88 8.19
CA TRP A 158 11.67 -10.29 7.92
C TRP A 158 12.39 -11.26 8.89
N THR A 159 13.50 -10.84 9.52
CA THR A 159 14.23 -11.64 10.52
C THR A 159 13.73 -11.41 11.95
N HIS A 160 12.78 -10.50 12.14
CA HIS A 160 12.25 -10.11 13.46
C HIS A 160 13.33 -9.62 14.45
N THR A 161 14.36 -8.96 13.94
CA THR A 161 15.47 -8.41 14.74
C THR A 161 15.40 -6.89 14.86
N LYS A 162 14.62 -6.22 14.01
CA LYS A 162 14.48 -4.76 13.98
C LYS A 162 13.01 -4.36 13.98
N LYS A 163 12.63 -3.54 14.96
CA LYS A 163 11.37 -2.78 14.97
C LYS A 163 11.50 -1.64 13.96
N LEU A 164 10.70 -1.68 12.91
CA LEU A 164 10.70 -0.67 11.84
C LEU A 164 9.76 0.50 12.18
N LEU A 165 8.62 0.19 12.80
CA LEU A 165 7.61 1.16 13.18
C LEU A 165 6.79 0.64 14.35
N ASN A 166 6.40 1.50 15.29
CA ASN A 166 5.38 1.17 16.29
C ASN A 166 3.99 1.52 15.71
N LEU A 167 3.12 0.54 15.58
CA LEU A 167 1.81 0.68 14.95
C LEU A 167 0.88 1.64 15.69
N LYS A 168 1.06 1.83 17.00
CA LYS A 168 0.25 2.78 17.76
C LYS A 168 0.42 4.24 17.30
N THR A 169 1.50 4.55 16.56
CA THR A 169 1.75 5.89 16.03
C THR A 169 1.12 6.13 14.65
N VAL A 170 0.41 5.15 14.09
CA VAL A 170 -0.21 5.22 12.76
C VAL A 170 -1.64 4.64 12.76
N THR A 171 -2.35 4.81 13.89
CA THR A 171 -3.75 4.35 14.05
C THR A 171 -4.71 5.05 13.09
N ASN A 172 -4.31 6.19 12.53
CA ASN A 172 -5.04 6.94 11.54
C ASN A 172 -4.77 6.51 10.09
N GLN A 173 -4.23 5.31 9.87
CA GLN A 173 -3.92 4.80 8.54
C GLN A 173 -4.59 3.45 8.30
N SER A 174 -5.15 3.31 7.10
CA SER A 174 -5.52 2.02 6.52
C SER A 174 -4.25 1.36 5.95
N LEU A 175 -3.99 0.14 6.37
CA LEU A 175 -2.81 -0.66 6.04
C LEU A 175 -3.20 -1.70 5.00
N TYR A 176 -2.72 -1.52 3.77
CA TYR A 176 -2.91 -2.50 2.71
C TYR A 176 -2.02 -3.73 2.92
N ARG A 177 -2.60 -4.93 2.86
CA ARG A 177 -1.89 -6.21 3.01
C ARG A 177 -1.48 -6.76 1.65
N SER A 178 -0.19 -6.71 1.34
CA SER A 178 0.35 -7.25 0.08
C SER A 178 0.50 -8.78 0.09
N ASN A 179 0.79 -9.37 1.25
CA ASN A 179 0.85 -10.83 1.44
C ASN A 179 0.78 -11.20 2.93
N SER A 180 0.61 -12.50 3.19
CA SER A 180 0.64 -13.07 4.53
C SER A 180 1.73 -14.13 4.65
N VAL A 181 2.37 -14.20 5.80
CA VAL A 181 3.38 -15.22 6.13
C VAL A 181 3.04 -15.92 7.43
N GLN A 182 3.30 -17.23 7.50
CA GLN A 182 3.37 -17.93 8.78
C GLN A 182 4.80 -17.85 9.29
N VAL A 183 4.93 -17.33 10.50
CA VAL A 183 6.21 -17.21 11.20
C VAL A 183 6.22 -18.18 12.37
N ARG A 184 7.26 -19.01 12.46
CA ARG A 184 7.49 -19.94 13.56
C ARG A 184 8.58 -19.40 14.48
N HIS A 185 8.33 -19.44 15.79
CA HIS A 185 9.29 -19.08 16.84
C HIS A 185 8.97 -19.87 18.12
N ASN A 186 9.98 -20.48 18.74
CA ASN A 186 9.84 -21.30 19.94
C ASN A 186 8.70 -22.34 19.86
N GLY A 187 8.67 -23.09 18.75
CA GLY A 187 7.66 -24.12 18.49
C GLY A 187 6.26 -23.61 18.12
N LYS A 188 5.97 -22.32 18.31
CA LYS A 188 4.67 -21.71 18.00
C LYS A 188 4.67 -21.07 16.62
N THR A 189 3.53 -21.09 15.95
CA THR A 189 3.34 -20.45 14.64
C THR A 189 2.26 -19.38 14.72
N GLN A 190 2.51 -18.24 14.09
CA GLN A 190 1.57 -17.13 14.01
C GLN A 190 1.59 -16.51 12.60
N TRP A 191 0.43 -16.01 12.18
CA TRP A 191 0.31 -15.23 10.95
C TRP A 191 0.80 -13.79 11.12
N TYR A 192 1.54 -13.32 10.13
CA TYR A 192 1.94 -11.93 10.00
C TYR A 192 1.52 -11.40 8.62
N TYR A 193 1.09 -10.15 8.59
CA TYR A 193 0.72 -9.43 7.38
C TYR A 193 1.86 -8.52 6.96
N TYR A 194 2.26 -8.61 5.70
CA TYR A 194 3.18 -7.66 5.12
C TYR A 194 2.40 -6.43 4.65
N VAL A 195 2.62 -5.31 5.32
CA VAL A 195 1.84 -4.08 5.13
C VAL A 195 2.76 -2.87 4.93
N ARG A 196 2.20 -1.83 4.32
CA ARG A 196 2.81 -0.50 4.17
C ARG A 196 2.16 0.47 5.16
N ALA A 197 2.99 1.26 5.84
CA ALA A 197 2.56 2.44 6.61
C ALA A 197 3.38 3.66 6.19
N GLN A 198 2.83 4.86 6.39
CA GLN A 198 3.54 6.12 6.19
C GLN A 198 4.03 6.68 7.53
N LYS A 199 5.28 7.11 7.58
CA LYS A 199 5.82 7.87 8.71
C LYS A 199 6.73 8.98 8.19
N ASN A 200 6.46 10.23 8.59
CA ASN A 200 7.25 11.40 8.21
C ASN A 200 7.48 11.48 6.69
N GLY A 201 6.44 11.27 5.89
CA GLY A 201 6.50 11.28 4.43
C GLY A 201 7.18 10.07 3.78
N LYS A 202 7.66 9.09 4.58
CA LYS A 202 8.34 7.89 4.08
C LYS A 202 7.49 6.65 4.25
N SER A 203 7.50 5.79 3.24
CA SER A 203 6.87 4.48 3.30
C SER A 203 7.73 3.49 4.09
N VAL A 204 7.12 2.85 5.08
CA VAL A 204 7.72 1.80 5.88
C VAL A 204 6.97 0.50 5.64
N PHE A 205 7.67 -0.49 5.11
CA PHE A 205 7.12 -1.82 4.83
C PHE A 205 7.63 -2.83 5.86
N GLY A 206 6.75 -3.70 6.35
CA GLY A 206 7.16 -4.72 7.31
C GLY A 206 6.05 -5.67 7.68
N TYR A 207 6.40 -6.60 8.58
CA TYR A 207 5.49 -7.64 9.06
C TYR A 207 4.84 -7.21 10.37
N ALA A 208 3.52 -7.11 10.37
CA ALA A 208 2.69 -6.94 11.57
C ALA A 208 2.10 -8.28 11.98
N ALA A 209 2.09 -8.59 13.28
CA ALA A 209 1.34 -9.72 13.79
C ALA A 209 -0.15 -9.54 13.47
N SER A 210 -0.81 -10.56 12.90
CA SER A 210 -2.22 -10.45 12.51
C SER A 210 -3.15 -10.10 13.68
N SER A 211 -2.83 -10.56 14.88
CA SER A 211 -3.58 -10.29 16.11
C SER A 211 -3.55 -8.83 16.57
N ALA A 212 -2.63 -8.02 16.03
CA ALA A 212 -2.54 -6.58 16.30
C ALA A 212 -3.38 -5.73 15.32
N LEU A 213 -4.04 -6.36 14.35
CA LEU A 213 -4.76 -5.70 13.28
C LEU A 213 -6.24 -6.12 13.27
N VAL A 214 -7.09 -5.25 12.73
CA VAL A 214 -8.52 -5.47 12.51
C VAL A 214 -8.79 -5.29 11.02
N THR A 215 -9.63 -6.15 10.44
CA THR A 215 -10.02 -6.08 9.03
C THR A 215 -10.78 -4.78 8.74
N GLY A 216 -10.54 -4.19 7.57
CA GLY A 216 -11.19 -2.98 7.10
C GLY A 216 -10.33 -1.72 7.23
N LYS A 217 -10.77 -0.65 6.57
CA LYS A 217 -10.17 0.69 6.67
C LYS A 217 -10.34 1.27 8.07
N THR A 218 -9.44 2.18 8.46
CA THR A 218 -9.54 2.84 9.77
C THR A 218 -10.69 3.84 9.79
N PRO A 219 -11.50 3.89 10.86
CA PRO A 219 -12.45 4.98 11.10
C PRO A 219 -11.82 6.16 11.88
N ASN A 220 -10.50 6.12 12.12
CA ASN A 220 -9.79 7.22 12.77
C ASN A 220 -9.05 8.03 11.73
N HIS A 221 -9.47 9.28 11.50
CA HIS A 221 -8.82 10.18 10.54
C HIS A 221 -8.11 11.36 11.19
N LEU A 222 -7.85 11.30 12.50
CA LEU A 222 -7.22 12.40 13.21
C LEU A 222 -5.85 12.74 12.60
N GLY A 223 -5.63 14.02 12.29
CA GLY A 223 -4.40 14.50 11.68
C GLY A 223 -4.24 14.17 10.18
N ARG A 224 -5.23 13.54 9.55
CA ARG A 224 -5.26 13.37 8.08
C ARG A 224 -5.75 14.66 7.43
N ASN A 225 -4.94 15.20 6.53
CA ASN A 225 -5.28 16.44 5.84
C ASN A 225 -6.14 16.17 4.59
N LEU A 226 -5.75 15.17 3.81
CA LEU A 226 -6.38 14.75 2.56
C LEU A 226 -6.83 13.29 2.68
N LEU A 227 -8.09 13.05 2.32
CA LEU A 227 -8.73 11.74 2.22
C LEU A 227 -9.73 11.77 1.06
N PHE A 228 -9.88 10.64 0.39
CA PHE A 228 -10.84 10.44 -0.68
C PHE A 228 -12.13 9.80 -0.13
N PRO A 229 -13.28 9.94 -0.82
CA PRO A 229 -14.55 9.39 -0.36
C PRO A 229 -14.50 7.90 0.00
N ASP A 230 -13.65 7.13 -0.67
CA ASP A 230 -13.51 5.69 -0.41
C ASP A 230 -12.69 5.39 0.85
N ASP A 231 -11.98 6.34 1.42
CA ASP A 231 -11.23 6.15 2.66
C ASP A 231 -12.14 6.02 3.89
N PHE A 232 -13.38 6.50 3.79
CA PHE A 232 -14.35 6.51 4.88
C PHE A 232 -15.17 5.22 4.93
N VAL A 233 -15.43 4.74 6.15
CA VAL A 233 -16.22 3.51 6.38
C VAL A 233 -17.70 3.81 6.54
N THR A 234 -18.05 4.92 7.18
CA THR A 234 -19.44 5.29 7.49
C THR A 234 -19.67 6.79 7.35
N THR A 235 -20.93 7.21 7.25
CA THR A 235 -21.30 8.63 7.30
C THR A 235 -20.82 9.32 8.59
N LYS A 236 -20.85 8.63 9.73
CA LYS A 236 -20.33 9.15 11.01
C LYS A 236 -18.83 9.45 10.93
N ASP A 237 -18.07 8.52 10.34
CA ASP A 237 -16.63 8.65 10.13
C ASP A 237 -16.29 9.84 9.22
N TYR A 238 -17.03 9.97 8.11
CA TYR A 238 -16.88 11.11 7.20
C TYR A 238 -17.20 12.46 7.86
N LEU A 239 -18.28 12.52 8.64
CA LEU A 239 -18.65 13.70 9.43
C LEU A 239 -17.57 14.08 10.44
N GLN A 240 -16.94 13.11 11.11
CA GLN A 240 -15.81 13.38 12.00
C GLN A 240 -14.65 14.05 11.24
N TYR A 241 -14.28 13.55 10.06
CA TYR A 241 -13.26 14.18 9.23
C TYR A 241 -13.63 15.61 8.84
N LEU A 242 -14.87 15.83 8.37
CA LEU A 242 -15.37 17.16 8.01
C LEU A 242 -15.35 18.14 9.19
N ASN A 243 -15.64 17.66 10.41
CA ASN A 243 -15.68 18.48 11.61
C ASN A 243 -14.29 18.83 12.15
N HIS A 244 -13.35 17.89 12.13
CA HIS A 244 -12.05 18.05 12.79
C HIS A 244 -10.93 18.52 11.85
N SER A 245 -11.01 18.25 10.54
CA SER A 245 -9.96 18.67 9.61
C SER A 245 -9.93 20.20 9.46
N LYS A 246 -8.74 20.79 9.63
CA LYS A 246 -8.53 22.24 9.46
C LYS A 246 -8.76 22.71 8.02
N TYR A 247 -8.68 21.81 7.05
CA TYR A 247 -8.88 22.09 5.62
C TYR A 247 -10.35 22.03 5.18
N GLN A 248 -11.23 21.52 6.04
CA GLN A 248 -12.67 21.34 5.73
C GLN A 248 -13.54 22.55 6.14
N LYS A 249 -12.94 23.74 6.35
CA LYS A 249 -13.66 24.97 6.73
C LYS A 249 -14.73 25.36 5.70
N LEU A 250 -14.42 25.26 4.40
CA LEU A 250 -15.37 25.58 3.33
C LEU A 250 -16.53 24.58 3.31
N ALA A 251 -16.24 23.28 3.38
CA ALA A 251 -17.27 22.24 3.43
C ALA A 251 -18.25 22.46 4.59
N ARG A 252 -17.73 22.72 5.80
CA ARG A 252 -18.57 23.03 6.97
C ARG A 252 -19.47 24.25 6.75
N SER A 253 -18.98 25.29 6.08
CA SER A 253 -19.79 26.47 5.76
C SER A 253 -20.87 26.17 4.72
N ILE A 254 -20.62 25.28 3.76
CA ILE A 254 -21.61 24.85 2.77
C ILE A 254 -22.69 23.99 3.45
N ILE A 255 -22.30 23.05 4.31
CA ILE A 255 -23.24 22.19 5.06
C ILE A 255 -24.23 23.05 5.86
N LYS A 256 -23.77 24.13 6.50
CA LYS A 256 -24.63 25.08 7.22
C LYS A 256 -25.70 25.77 6.35
N LEU A 257 -25.57 25.77 5.02
CA LEU A 257 -26.59 26.29 4.12
C LEU A 257 -27.80 25.37 3.98
N PHE A 258 -27.68 24.11 4.41
CA PHE A 258 -28.69 23.06 4.34
C PHE A 258 -28.99 22.50 5.75
N PRO A 259 -29.63 23.29 6.64
CA PRO A 259 -29.70 22.97 8.07
C PRO A 259 -30.48 21.68 8.40
N ASN A 260 -31.38 21.25 7.53
CA ASN A 260 -32.23 20.07 7.72
C ASN A 260 -31.88 18.92 6.76
N THR A 261 -30.76 19.01 6.02
CA THR A 261 -30.35 18.01 5.04
C THR A 261 -29.06 17.34 5.52
N PRO A 262 -29.15 16.18 6.19
CA PRO A 262 -27.97 15.52 6.73
C PRO A 262 -26.98 15.13 5.63
N VAL A 263 -25.68 15.18 5.95
CA VAL A 263 -24.63 14.70 5.05
C VAL A 263 -24.71 13.19 4.99
N ASP A 264 -24.55 12.63 3.80
CA ASP A 264 -24.45 11.19 3.59
C ASP A 264 -23.19 10.81 2.79
N LEU A 265 -22.48 9.75 3.24
CA LEU A 265 -21.24 9.30 2.60
C LEU A 265 -21.47 8.71 1.20
N GLY A 266 -22.51 7.90 1.00
CA GLY A 266 -22.81 7.32 -0.29
C GLY A 266 -23.12 8.40 -1.33
N LEU A 267 -23.94 9.38 -0.93
CA LEU A 267 -24.22 10.54 -1.78
C LEU A 267 -23.00 11.44 -1.97
N SER A 268 -22.11 11.57 -0.98
CA SER A 268 -20.82 12.25 -1.14
C SER A 268 -19.88 11.56 -2.14
N ARG A 269 -19.89 10.21 -2.21
CA ARG A 269 -19.16 9.47 -3.26
C ARG A 269 -19.72 9.78 -4.64
N ILE A 270 -21.06 9.76 -4.78
CA ILE A 270 -21.74 10.15 -6.02
C ILE A 270 -21.39 11.60 -6.38
N ALA A 271 -21.42 12.52 -5.42
CA ALA A 271 -21.05 13.92 -5.65
C ALA A 271 -19.61 14.06 -6.16
N ALA A 272 -18.68 13.29 -5.61
CA ALA A 272 -17.27 13.35 -5.96
C ALA A 272 -16.96 12.73 -7.34
N PHE A 273 -17.54 11.57 -7.64
CA PHE A 273 -17.15 10.79 -8.82
C PHE A 273 -18.07 11.02 -10.04
N ASN A 274 -19.32 11.41 -9.84
CA ASN A 274 -20.28 11.58 -10.95
C ASN A 274 -20.53 13.04 -11.32
N TYR A 275 -20.40 13.98 -10.37
CA TYR A 275 -20.88 15.37 -10.51
C TYR A 275 -19.85 16.42 -10.11
N ALA A 276 -18.61 16.04 -9.80
CA ALA A 276 -17.62 17.00 -9.35
C ALA A 276 -16.87 17.67 -10.51
N THR A 277 -16.34 18.85 -10.23
CA THR A 277 -15.23 19.44 -11.00
C THR A 277 -13.94 19.24 -10.21
N ASN A 278 -12.90 18.71 -10.84
CA ASN A 278 -11.60 18.44 -10.21
C ASN A 278 -10.44 18.81 -11.15
N ASP A 279 -9.28 19.12 -10.59
CA ASP A 279 -8.01 19.34 -11.31
C ASP A 279 -6.96 18.30 -10.89
N THR A 280 -7.41 17.16 -10.38
CA THR A 280 -6.59 16.28 -9.55
C THR A 280 -5.79 15.25 -10.35
N TRP A 281 -6.20 14.97 -11.60
CA TRP A 281 -5.58 13.98 -12.47
C TRP A 281 -5.43 14.56 -13.88
N ASP A 282 -4.25 14.40 -14.48
CA ASP A 282 -4.01 14.71 -15.89
C ASP A 282 -4.51 13.58 -16.83
N GLU A 283 -4.84 12.40 -16.27
CA GLU A 283 -5.45 11.26 -16.98
C GLU A 283 -6.97 11.13 -16.71
N ASP A 284 -7.60 10.17 -17.41
CA ASP A 284 -9.04 9.90 -17.49
C ASP A 284 -9.86 10.25 -16.25
N ALA A 285 -11.04 10.84 -16.49
CA ALA A 285 -12.00 11.16 -15.44
C ALA A 285 -12.30 9.92 -14.55
N PRO A 286 -12.49 10.10 -13.24
CA PRO A 286 -12.75 8.98 -12.35
C PRO A 286 -13.98 8.18 -12.81
N GLU A 287 -13.92 6.86 -12.66
CA GLU A 287 -15.04 5.99 -13.01
C GLU A 287 -16.29 6.37 -12.20
N LYS A 288 -17.42 6.49 -12.90
CA LYS A 288 -18.69 6.84 -12.28
C LYS A 288 -19.13 5.73 -11.33
N VAL A 289 -19.62 6.10 -10.16
CA VAL A 289 -20.17 5.18 -9.18
C VAL A 289 -21.69 5.02 -9.33
N SER A 290 -22.21 3.87 -8.91
CA SER A 290 -23.66 3.61 -8.93
C SER A 290 -24.44 4.61 -8.08
N THR A 291 -25.59 5.04 -8.59
CA THR A 291 -26.55 5.92 -7.89
C THR A 291 -27.66 5.13 -7.19
N LYS A 292 -27.57 3.80 -7.15
CA LYS A 292 -28.59 2.93 -6.53
C LYS A 292 -28.82 3.31 -5.06
N GLY A 293 -30.08 3.40 -4.66
CA GLY A 293 -30.49 3.81 -3.31
C GLY A 293 -30.74 5.31 -3.17
N TYR A 294 -30.61 6.07 -4.27
CA TYR A 294 -30.92 7.49 -4.32
C TYR A 294 -31.78 7.84 -5.52
N THR A 295 -32.81 8.65 -5.28
CA THR A 295 -33.66 9.25 -6.31
C THR A 295 -33.67 10.76 -6.21
N HIS A 296 -34.17 11.43 -7.26
CA HIS A 296 -34.27 12.89 -7.29
C HIS A 296 -32.92 13.58 -7.06
N ILE A 297 -31.85 13.03 -7.63
CA ILE A 297 -30.51 13.61 -7.54
C ILE A 297 -30.51 14.95 -8.25
N VAL A 298 -30.09 16.00 -7.53
CA VAL A 298 -29.91 17.34 -8.05
C VAL A 298 -28.45 17.73 -7.86
N SER A 299 -27.73 17.93 -8.95
CA SER A 299 -26.35 18.41 -8.93
C SER A 299 -26.28 19.93 -8.94
N PHE A 300 -25.28 20.49 -8.27
CA PHE A 300 -25.01 21.94 -8.25
C PHE A 300 -23.71 22.25 -9.02
N ASP A 301 -23.65 21.83 -10.29
CA ASP A 301 -22.42 21.89 -11.11
C ASP A 301 -21.89 23.32 -11.30
N SER A 302 -22.80 24.30 -11.30
CA SER A 302 -22.46 25.73 -11.34
C SER A 302 -21.62 26.16 -10.13
N VAL A 303 -21.89 25.58 -8.95
CA VAL A 303 -21.10 25.81 -7.73
C VAL A 303 -19.72 25.19 -7.85
N ALA A 304 -19.63 23.92 -8.26
CA ALA A 304 -18.35 23.23 -8.44
C ALA A 304 -17.45 23.96 -9.46
N THR A 305 -18.03 24.35 -10.60
CA THR A 305 -17.36 25.10 -11.67
C THR A 305 -16.86 26.46 -11.18
N TYR A 306 -17.68 27.19 -10.40
CA TYR A 306 -17.27 28.48 -9.85
C TYR A 306 -16.09 28.33 -8.89
N LEU A 307 -16.13 27.35 -7.99
CA LEU A 307 -15.06 27.10 -7.02
C LEU A 307 -13.75 26.73 -7.72
N MET A 308 -13.82 25.94 -8.79
CA MET A 308 -12.65 25.59 -9.59
C MET A 308 -12.03 26.79 -10.30
N LYS A 309 -12.85 27.71 -10.85
CA LYS A 309 -12.37 28.93 -11.51
C LYS A 309 -11.81 29.97 -10.53
N HIS A 310 -12.11 29.86 -9.23
CA HIS A 310 -11.73 30.84 -8.22
C HIS A 310 -10.99 30.21 -7.04
N PRO A 311 -9.90 29.46 -7.26
CA PRO A 311 -9.24 28.68 -6.21
C PRO A 311 -8.63 29.60 -5.13
N ASN A 312 -8.22 30.81 -5.50
CA ASN A 312 -7.55 31.78 -4.63
C ASN A 312 -8.50 32.65 -3.79
N GLN A 313 -9.82 32.56 -4.02
CA GLN A 313 -10.77 33.32 -3.20
C GLN A 313 -10.83 32.81 -1.76
N THR A 314 -11.09 33.75 -0.84
CA THR A 314 -11.35 33.43 0.56
C THR A 314 -12.63 32.59 0.71
N ASN A 315 -12.72 31.81 1.79
CA ASN A 315 -13.93 31.02 2.07
C ASN A 315 -15.19 31.89 2.17
N ALA A 316 -15.08 33.15 2.64
CA ALA A 316 -16.21 34.06 2.72
C ALA A 316 -16.71 34.50 1.32
N GLN A 317 -15.79 34.83 0.41
CA GLN A 317 -16.12 35.16 -0.98
C GLN A 317 -16.75 33.96 -1.69
N LYS A 318 -16.15 32.77 -1.56
CA LYS A 318 -16.69 31.51 -2.08
C LYS A 318 -18.10 31.25 -1.56
N LEU A 319 -18.33 31.40 -0.24
CA LEU A 319 -19.64 31.18 0.36
C LEU A 319 -20.70 32.17 -0.14
N LYS A 320 -20.34 33.44 -0.35
CA LYS A 320 -21.25 34.45 -0.95
C LYS A 320 -21.66 34.03 -2.36
N ALA A 321 -20.72 33.59 -3.18
CA ALA A 321 -21.01 33.11 -4.53
C ALA A 321 -21.87 31.83 -4.53
N ILE A 322 -21.56 30.86 -3.66
CA ILE A 322 -22.34 29.63 -3.49
C ILE A 322 -23.80 29.97 -3.17
N LYS A 323 -24.07 30.87 -2.23
CA LYS A 323 -25.44 31.29 -1.87
C LYS A 323 -26.21 31.83 -3.08
N ARG A 324 -25.55 32.68 -3.89
CA ARG A 324 -26.13 33.26 -5.12
C ARG A 324 -26.43 32.18 -6.16
N LEU A 325 -25.46 31.30 -6.44
CA LEU A 325 -25.60 30.24 -7.44
C LEU A 325 -26.70 29.24 -7.07
N LEU A 326 -26.77 28.83 -5.80
CA LEU A 326 -27.86 27.98 -5.30
C LEU A 326 -29.23 28.66 -5.48
N ALA A 327 -29.34 29.96 -5.20
CA ALA A 327 -30.58 30.70 -5.40
C ALA A 327 -30.97 30.82 -6.89
N GLN A 328 -30.00 31.08 -7.76
CA GLN A 328 -30.20 31.11 -9.22
C GLN A 328 -30.68 29.77 -9.77
N GLN A 329 -30.23 28.66 -9.18
CA GLN A 329 -30.67 27.31 -9.54
C GLN A 329 -32.01 26.93 -8.88
N GLY A 330 -32.74 27.89 -8.29
CA GLY A 330 -34.05 27.65 -7.68
C GLY A 330 -34.00 27.01 -6.28
N TYR A 331 -32.85 27.08 -5.60
CA TYR A 331 -32.66 26.64 -4.22
C TYR A 331 -32.28 27.82 -3.31
N PRO A 332 -33.15 28.83 -3.11
CA PRO A 332 -32.92 29.87 -2.11
C PRO A 332 -32.90 29.27 -0.69
N GLN A 333 -32.45 30.05 0.31
CA GLN A 333 -32.35 29.57 1.70
C GLN A 333 -33.68 29.00 2.22
N SER A 334 -34.81 29.64 1.89
CA SER A 334 -36.14 29.19 2.30
C SER A 334 -36.51 27.81 1.75
N LYS A 335 -36.03 27.43 0.56
CA LYS A 335 -36.21 26.07 0.03
C LYS A 335 -35.27 25.09 0.73
N ARG A 336 -33.99 25.45 0.90
CA ARG A 336 -33.00 24.59 1.58
C ARG A 336 -33.38 24.25 3.02
N ASN A 337 -34.04 25.18 3.73
CA ASN A 337 -34.58 24.93 5.07
C ASN A 337 -35.67 23.84 5.10
N ARG A 338 -36.31 23.53 3.98
CA ARG A 338 -37.41 22.55 3.89
C ARG A 338 -37.00 21.19 3.33
N LEU A 339 -35.71 20.98 3.06
CA LEU A 339 -35.17 19.74 2.48
C LEU A 339 -34.91 18.66 3.55
N GLY A 340 -35.88 18.46 4.46
CA GLY A 340 -35.79 17.50 5.58
C GLY A 340 -35.78 16.03 5.15
N ASN A 341 -36.35 15.74 3.98
CA ASN A 341 -36.41 14.41 3.38
C ASN A 341 -35.30 14.17 2.33
N TYR A 342 -34.29 15.04 2.27
CA TYR A 342 -33.14 14.89 1.38
C TYR A 342 -31.87 14.60 2.21
N GLN A 343 -30.90 13.99 1.56
CA GLN A 343 -29.51 13.87 1.99
C GLN A 343 -28.63 14.83 1.20
N LEU A 344 -27.50 15.22 1.77
CA LEU A 344 -26.50 16.11 1.20
C LEU A 344 -25.25 15.30 0.84
N GLY A 345 -24.91 15.24 -0.44
CA GLY A 345 -23.61 14.79 -0.91
C GLY A 345 -22.71 15.99 -1.09
N ILE A 346 -21.57 15.98 -0.41
CA ILE A 346 -20.56 17.04 -0.50
C ILE A 346 -19.18 16.42 -0.54
N TYR A 347 -18.29 16.94 -1.39
CA TYR A 347 -16.87 16.64 -1.37
C TYR A 347 -16.06 17.90 -1.70
N VAL A 348 -15.05 18.20 -0.88
CA VAL A 348 -14.25 19.42 -1.00
C VAL A 348 -12.78 19.12 -0.72
N ILE A 349 -11.97 19.20 -1.78
CA ILE A 349 -10.54 19.51 -1.72
C ILE A 349 -10.39 20.96 -2.17
N ASN A 350 -9.80 21.82 -1.32
CA ASN A 350 -9.67 23.24 -1.58
C ASN A 350 -8.21 23.67 -1.40
N ASN A 351 -7.47 23.75 -2.50
CA ASN A 351 -6.07 24.16 -2.56
C ASN A 351 -5.16 23.37 -1.60
N LEU A 352 -5.24 22.03 -1.65
CA LEU A 352 -4.58 21.14 -0.70
C LEU A 352 -3.42 20.38 -1.33
N MET A 353 -2.25 20.39 -0.68
CA MET A 353 -1.06 19.64 -1.13
C MET A 353 -1.32 18.14 -1.16
N GLY A 354 -0.93 17.48 -2.25
CA GLY A 354 -1.26 16.09 -2.56
C GLY A 354 -2.64 15.90 -3.17
N GLY A 355 -3.40 16.99 -3.35
CA GLY A 355 -4.69 16.98 -4.01
C GLY A 355 -4.58 16.82 -5.53
N ARG A 356 -3.41 17.06 -6.12
CA ARG A 356 -3.14 16.83 -7.55
C ARG A 356 -1.81 16.09 -7.70
N THR A 357 -1.75 15.18 -8.66
CA THR A 357 -0.53 14.47 -9.04
C THR A 357 -0.40 14.52 -10.57
N ASP A 358 0.78 14.88 -11.06
CA ASP A 358 1.10 14.86 -12.49
C ASP A 358 1.64 13.47 -12.90
N GLU A 359 1.88 13.29 -14.19
CA GLU A 359 2.36 12.03 -14.78
C GLU A 359 3.68 11.53 -14.18
N ASP A 360 4.55 12.44 -13.73
CA ASP A 360 5.84 12.08 -13.13
C ASP A 360 5.73 11.65 -11.65
N GLY A 361 4.54 11.78 -11.06
CA GLY A 361 4.23 11.42 -9.69
C GLY A 361 4.50 12.55 -8.68
N SER A 362 4.80 13.76 -9.12
CA SER A 362 4.97 14.93 -8.28
C SER A 362 3.62 15.38 -7.71
N VAL A 363 3.66 15.73 -6.42
CA VAL A 363 2.48 16.13 -5.67
C VAL A 363 2.34 17.65 -5.65
N HIS A 364 1.17 18.13 -6.06
CA HIS A 364 0.83 19.54 -6.13
C HIS A 364 -0.37 19.86 -5.24
N LYS A 365 -0.66 21.16 -5.11
CA LYS A 365 -1.96 21.57 -4.56
C LYS A 365 -3.04 21.30 -5.60
N GLY A 366 -4.10 20.63 -5.18
CA GLY A 366 -5.26 20.34 -6.03
C GLY A 366 -6.57 20.80 -5.41
N ASN A 367 -7.62 20.68 -6.21
CA ASN A 367 -8.98 21.09 -5.98
C ASN A 367 -9.94 20.02 -6.49
N TRP A 368 -11.02 19.77 -5.75
CA TRP A 368 -12.06 18.82 -6.12
C TRP A 368 -13.34 19.24 -5.40
N TYR A 369 -14.36 19.61 -6.16
CA TYR A 369 -15.62 20.12 -5.62
C TYR A 369 -16.80 19.34 -6.17
N GLY A 370 -17.53 18.67 -5.29
CA GLY A 370 -18.81 18.01 -5.58
C GLY A 370 -19.87 18.46 -4.59
N LEU A 371 -21.07 18.75 -5.09
CA LEU A 371 -22.22 19.12 -4.26
C LEU A 371 -23.51 18.65 -4.93
N VAL A 372 -24.27 17.79 -4.26
CA VAL A 372 -25.55 17.27 -4.72
C VAL A 372 -26.52 17.11 -3.54
N ILE A 373 -27.82 17.08 -3.82
CA ILE A 373 -28.83 16.58 -2.89
C ILE A 373 -29.63 15.45 -3.55
N ALA A 374 -30.13 14.51 -2.76
CA ALA A 374 -31.00 13.44 -3.25
C ALA A 374 -31.92 12.94 -2.15
N LYS A 375 -32.99 12.23 -2.52
CA LYS A 375 -33.77 11.42 -1.57
C LYS A 375 -33.16 10.04 -1.50
N THR A 376 -33.24 9.39 -0.34
CA THR A 376 -32.98 7.95 -0.21
C THR A 376 -34.21 7.19 -0.67
N ASP A 377 -33.98 6.11 -1.42
CA ASP A 377 -35.05 5.22 -1.92
C ASP A 377 -35.71 4.38 -0.82
#